data_AF-A0A661UG62-F1
#
_entry.id   AF-A0A661UG62-F1
#
_cell.length_a   1.000
_cell.length_b   1.000
_cell.length_c   1.000
_cell.angle_alpha   90.00
_cell.angle_beta   90.00
_cell.angle_gamma   90.00
#
_symmetry.space_group_name_H-M   'P 1'
#
loop_
_entity.id
_entity.type
_entity.pdbx_description
1 polymer ?
#
loop_
_entity_poly.entity_id
_entity_poly.type
_entity_poly.pdbx_seq_one_letter_code
_entity_poly.pdbx_strand_id
1 'polypeptide(L)' 'MRFTSILSYFGKLPGDIRIEKENFKFYFPITSMILISIVINIIIRIFKK' A
#
# COMPACT_ATOMS: atom_id res chain seq x y z
N MET A 1 14.89 27.08 -15.16
CA MET A 1 15.19 26.38 -13.89
C MET A 1 14.23 25.20 -13.78
N ARG A 2 14.63 24.01 -14.29
CA ARG A 2 13.82 22.78 -14.33
C ARG A 2 14.47 21.77 -13.40
N PHE A 3 13.97 21.59 -12.18
CA PHE A 3 14.49 20.57 -11.24
C PHE A 3 13.46 20.04 -10.23
N THR A 4 12.23 19.71 -10.65
CA THR A 4 11.26 19.05 -9.74
C THR A 4 10.36 18.01 -10.41
N SER A 5 10.83 17.35 -11.48
CA SER A 5 10.04 16.32 -12.19
C SER A 5 10.43 14.88 -11.82
N ILE A 6 11.64 14.66 -11.29
CA ILE A 6 12.24 13.33 -11.18
C ILE A 6 12.07 12.73 -9.78
N LEU A 7 12.03 13.56 -8.73
CA LEU A 7 11.80 13.12 -7.34
C LEU A 7 10.34 12.71 -7.06
N SER A 8 9.35 13.24 -7.79
CA SER A 8 7.93 12.88 -7.62
C SER A 8 7.61 11.47 -8.15
N TYR A 9 8.42 10.94 -9.07
CA TYR A 9 8.18 9.66 -9.74
C TYR A 9 8.75 8.46 -8.98
N PHE A 10 9.72 8.67 -8.08
CA PHE A 10 10.49 7.60 -7.44
C PHE A 10 9.82 7.02 -6.16
N GLY A 11 8.71 7.60 -5.69
CA GLY A 11 8.01 7.19 -4.46
C GLY A 11 6.70 6.41 -4.66
N LYS A 12 6.29 6.14 -5.89
CA LYS A 12 5.03 5.42 -6.20
C LYS A 12 5.30 3.93 -6.32
N LEU A 13 5.36 3.23 -5.19
CA LEU A 13 5.09 1.79 -5.18
C LEU A 13 3.64 1.59 -5.66
N PRO A 14 3.39 0.94 -6.81
CA PRO A 14 2.03 0.74 -7.30
C PRO A 14 1.29 -0.21 -6.36
N GLY A 15 0.26 0.30 -5.66
CA GLY A 15 -0.59 -0.49 -4.77
C GLY A 15 -0.86 0.13 -3.40
N ASP A 16 0.04 0.98 -2.90
CA ASP A 16 -0.19 1.75 -1.67
C ASP A 16 -0.77 3.13 -2.04
N ILE A 17 -2.00 3.42 -1.63
CA ILE A 17 -2.55 4.78 -1.82
C ILE A 17 -1.88 5.66 -0.76
N ARG A 18 -0.93 6.48 -1.22
CA ARG A 18 -0.27 7.49 -0.39
C ARG A 18 -0.76 8.87 -0.83
N ILE A 19 -1.56 9.51 0.01
CA ILE A 19 -2.06 10.87 -0.20
C ILE A 19 -1.25 11.77 0.72
N GLU A 20 -0.29 12.49 0.16
CA GLU A 20 0.48 13.50 0.88
C GLU A 20 0.01 14.89 0.43
N LYS A 21 -0.60 15.63 1.36
CA LYS A 21 -0.91 17.07 1.28
C LYS A 21 -0.03 17.82 2.28
N GLU A 22 0.13 19.14 2.10
CA GLU A 22 1.02 20.00 2.91
C GLU A 22 0.88 19.83 4.44
N ASN A 23 -0.31 19.48 4.95
CA ASN A 23 -0.56 19.22 6.38
C ASN A 23 -1.16 17.83 6.68
N PHE A 24 -1.23 16.92 5.70
CA PHE A 24 -1.94 15.64 5.87
C PHE A 24 -1.28 14.52 5.08
N LYS A 25 -0.90 13.44 5.77
CA LYS A 25 -0.36 12.23 5.16
C LYS A 25 -1.29 11.07 5.46
N PHE A 26 -1.86 10.48 4.41
CA PHE A 26 -2.71 9.28 4.51
C PHE A 26 -2.10 8.15 3.72
N TYR A 27 -1.87 7.04 4.40
CA TYR A 27 -1.30 5.81 3.86
C TYR A 27 -2.34 4.69 3.95
N PHE A 28 -2.73 4.15 2.80
CA PHE A 28 -3.69 3.05 2.73
C PHE A 28 -3.05 1.81 2.07
N PRO A 29 -2.61 0.83 2.88
CA PRO A 29 -1.91 -0.36 2.40
C PRO A 29 -2.89 -1.45 1.93
N ILE A 30 -3.49 -1.25 0.76
CA ILE A 30 -4.45 -2.21 0.17
C ILE A 30 -3.80 -3.59 0.00
N THR A 31 -2.57 -3.61 -0.50
CA THR A 31 -1.81 -4.84 -0.73
C THR A 31 -1.66 -5.66 0.55
N SER A 32 -1.32 -5.02 1.66
CA SER A 32 -1.18 -5.70 2.96
C SER A 32 -2.52 -6.24 3.47
N MET A 33 -3.62 -5.50 3.29
CA MET A 33 -4.95 -5.96 3.70
C MET A 33 -5.40 -7.20 2.91
N ILE A 34 -5.16 -7.22 1.60
CA ILE A 34 -5.45 -8.38 0.75
C ILE A 34 -4.59 -9.59 1.16
N LEU A 35 -3.29 -9.37 1.38
CA LEU A 35 -2.38 -10.44 1.80
C LEU A 35 -2.81 -11.06 3.13
N ILE A 36 -3.12 -10.22 4.13
CA ILE A 36 -3.63 -10.66 5.43
C ILE A 36 -4.93 -11.46 5.26
N SER A 37 -5.86 -10.99 4.42
CA SER A 37 -7.12 -11.69 4.17
C SER A 37 -6.88 -13.10 3.61
N ILE A 38 -6.00 -13.24 2.62
CA ILE A 38 -5.65 -14.53 2.02
C ILE A 38 -5.00 -15.45 3.05
N VAL A 39 -4.03 -14.94 3.83
CA VAL A 39 -3.32 -15.71 4.85
C VAL A 39 -4.28 -16.24 5.91
N ILE A 40 -5.14 -15.38 6.46
CA ILE A 40 -6.15 -15.77 7.45
C ILE A 40 -7.09 -16.84 6.88
N ASN A 41 -7.54 -16.67 5.64
CA ASN A 41 -8.44 -17.62 5.00
C ASN A 41 -7.78 -19.01 4.82
N ILE A 42 -6.51 -19.04 4.40
CA ILE A 42 -5.72 -20.28 4.30
C ILE A 42 -5.57 -20.93 5.67
N ILE A 43 -5.21 -20.17 6.70
CA ILE A 43 -5.06 -20.65 8.08
C ILE A 43 -6.37 -21.31 8.54
N ILE A 44 -7.50 -20.60 8.44
CA ILE A 44 -8.81 -21.12 8.82
C ILE A 44 -9.13 -22.40 8.05
N ARG A 45 -8.85 -22.45 6.75
CA ARG A 45 -9.11 -23.63 5.93
C ARG A 45 -8.26 -24.84 6.32
N ILE A 46 -7.03 -24.62 6.77
CA ILE A 46 -6.15 -25.69 7.27
C ILE A 46 -6.64 -26.21 8.62
N PHE A 47 -7.01 -25.32 9.55
CA PHE A 47 -7.48 -25.71 10.89
C PHE A 47 -8.93 -26.24 10.92
N LYS A 48 -9.75 -25.93 9.91
CA LYS A 48 -11.14 -26.40 9.79
C LYS A 48 -11.24 -27.79 9.13
N LYS A 49 -10.14 -28.34 8.61
CA LYS A 49 -10.06 -29.71 8.09
C LYS A 49 -9.48 -30.62 9.17
#